data_AF-A0A7C4BWB0-F1
#
_entry.id   AF-A0A7C4BWB0-F1
#
_cell.length_a   1.000
_cell.length_b   1.000
_cell.length_c   1.000
_cell.angle_alpha   90.00
_cell.angle_beta   90.00
_cell.angle_gamma   90.00
#
_symmetry.space_group_name_H-M   'P 1'
#
loop_
_entity.id
_entity.type
_entity.pdbx_description
1 polymer ?
#
loop_
_entity_poly.entity_id
_entity_poly.type
_entity_poly.pdbx_seq_one_letter_code
_entity_poly.pdbx_strand_id
1 'polypeptide(L)' 'MAVPVTDLRSALEILSRHPRHLAVTSQPVDPYLELAAVHRMAGAGTPVAHPTRIGPALLFE' A
#
# COMPACT_ATOMS: atom_id res chain seq x y z
N MET A 1 11.92 0.40 22.07
CA MET A 1 11.27 1.73 22.07
C MET A 1 10.56 1.91 20.74
N ALA A 2 9.33 2.44 20.73
CA ALA A 2 8.64 2.77 19.48
C ALA A 2 9.37 3.94 18.81
N VAL A 3 9.58 3.86 17.50
CA VAL A 3 10.11 4.99 16.71
C VAL A 3 9.02 6.05 16.68
N PRO A 4 9.27 7.30 17.11
CA PRO A 4 8.26 8.36 17.00
C PRO A 4 7.95 8.62 15.52
N VAL A 5 6.67 8.80 15.18
CA VAL A 5 6.26 9.16 13.82
C VAL A 5 6.48 10.65 13.61
N THR A 6 7.55 11.00 12.89
CA THR A 6 7.95 12.38 12.60
C THR A 6 7.79 12.74 11.12
N ASP A 7 7.73 11.73 10.25
CA ASP A 7 7.56 11.86 8.80
C ASP A 7 6.96 10.57 8.18
N LEU A 8 6.71 10.58 6.88
CA LEU A 8 6.18 9.42 6.16
C LEU A 8 7.10 8.20 6.24
N ARG A 9 8.42 8.36 6.20
CA ARG A 9 9.37 7.23 6.24
C ARG A 9 9.35 6.55 7.61
N SER A 10 9.30 7.33 8.69
CA SER A 10 9.14 6.82 10.06
C SER A 10 7.81 6.07 10.26
N ALA A 11 6.72 6.51 9.61
CA ALA A 11 5.46 5.79 9.62
C ALA A 11 5.55 4.45 8.84
N LEU A 12 6.15 4.45 7.65
CA LEU A 12 6.34 3.24 6.84
C LEU A 12 7.23 2.21 7.56
N GLU A 13 8.23 2.64 8.33
CA GLU A 13 9.05 1.74 9.16
C GLU A 13 8.23 1.01 10.24
N ILE A 14 7.20 1.66 10.79
CA ILE A 14 6.30 1.02 11.75
C ILE A 14 5.36 0.03 11.04
N LEU A 15 4.84 0.41 9.86
CA LEU A 15 3.96 -0.45 9.07
C LEU A 15 4.70 -1.70 8.57
N SER A 16 5.96 -1.59 8.17
CA SER A 16 6.77 -2.72 7.67
C SER A 16 6.98 -3.83 8.70
N ARG A 17 6.91 -3.51 10.00
CA ARG A 17 6.96 -4.49 11.10
C ARG A 17 5.70 -5.36 11.19
N HIS A 18 4.64 -5.00 10.48
CA HIS A 18 3.36 -5.69 10.47
C HIS A 18 3.06 -6.19 9.05
N PRO A 19 3.27 -7.49 8.75
CA PRO A 19 3.23 -8.02 7.36
C PRO A 19 1.94 -7.77 6.56
N ARG A 20 0.83 -7.42 7.21
CA ARG A 20 -0.46 -7.14 6.55
C ARG A 20 -0.71 -5.66 6.28
N HIS A 21 0.18 -4.75 6.70
CA HIS A 21 -0.07 -3.30 6.67
C HIS A 21 0.74 -2.56 5.61
N LEU A 22 1.85 -3.14 5.12
CA LEU A 22 2.65 -2.59 4.03
C LEU A 22 3.11 -3.72 3.11
N ALA A 23 2.90 -3.54 1.81
CA ALA A 23 3.50 -4.38 0.78
C ALA A 23 4.33 -3.50 -0.17
N VAL A 24 5.49 -4.01 -0.58
CA VAL A 24 6.44 -3.31 -1.45
C VAL A 24 6.67 -4.16 -2.69
N THR A 25 6.71 -3.52 -3.85
CA THR A 25 6.99 -4.19 -5.12
C THR A 25 7.89 -3.33 -5.99
N SER A 26 8.88 -3.96 -6.60
CA SER A 26 9.75 -3.40 -7.63
C SER A 26 9.40 -3.92 -9.03
N GLN A 27 8.27 -4.63 -9.16
CA GLN A 27 7.73 -4.98 -10.47
C GLN A 27 7.29 -3.70 -11.19
N PRO A 28 7.80 -3.43 -12.42
CA PRO A 28 7.38 -2.28 -13.20
C PRO A 28 5.86 -2.26 -13.38
N VAL A 29 5.27 -1.07 -13.27
CA VAL A 29 3.83 -0.85 -13.42
C VAL A 29 3.59 0.44 -14.20
N ASP A 30 2.63 0.44 -15.11
CA ASP A 30 2.22 1.65 -15.81
C ASP A 30 1.45 2.57 -14.83
N PRO A 31 1.92 3.82 -14.61
CA PRO A 31 1.17 4.77 -13.79
C PRO A 31 -0.20 5.11 -14.37
N TYR A 32 -0.38 4.96 -15.69
CA TYR A 32 -1.66 5.14 -16.35
C TYR A 32 -2.49 3.86 -16.26
N LEU A 33 -3.57 3.91 -15.46
CA LEU A 33 -4.56 2.85 -15.24
C LEU A 33 -4.06 1.59 -14.51
N GLU A 34 -2.89 1.05 -14.85
CA GLU A 34 -2.43 -0.23 -14.30
C GLU A 34 -2.18 -0.16 -12.79
N LEU A 35 -1.44 0.86 -12.32
CA LEU A 35 -1.16 1.05 -10.88
C LEU A 35 -2.45 1.10 -10.05
N ALA A 36 -3.45 1.85 -10.52
CA ALA A 36 -4.75 1.97 -9.87
C ALA A 36 -5.52 0.63 -9.89
N ALA A 37 -5.44 -0.12 -10.99
CA ALA A 37 -6.06 -1.44 -11.10
C ALA A 37 -5.42 -2.46 -10.14
N VAL A 38 -4.10 -2.45 -9.99
CA VAL A 38 -3.38 -3.27 -9.01
C VAL A 38 -3.80 -2.91 -7.59
N HIS A 39 -3.80 -1.62 -7.25
CA HIS A 39 -4.24 -1.16 -5.92
C HIS A 39 -5.71 -1.50 -5.64
N ARG A 40 -6.60 -1.40 -6.63
CA ARG A 40 -8.01 -1.81 -6.52
C ARG A 40 -8.16 -3.24 -6.04
N MET A 41 -7.40 -4.17 -6.62
CA MET A 41 -7.46 -5.59 -6.27
C MET A 41 -6.78 -5.89 -4.93
N ALA A 42 -5.73 -5.14 -4.61
CA ALA A 42 -4.93 -5.35 -3.41
C ALA A 42 -5.57 -4.79 -2.14
N GLY A 43 -6.08 -3.55 -2.17
CA GLY A 43 -6.41 -2.83 -0.93
C GLY A 43 -7.26 -1.56 -1.00
N ALA A 44 -7.76 -1.12 -2.16
CA ALA A 44 -8.46 0.16 -2.27
C ALA A 44 -9.74 0.28 -1.42
N GLY A 45 -10.54 -0.79 -1.31
CA GLY A 45 -11.77 -0.82 -0.52
C GLY A 45 -12.90 0.08 -1.05
N THR A 46 -13.99 0.17 -0.28
CA THR A 46 -15.14 1.03 -0.56
C THR A 46 -14.71 2.51 -0.53
N PRO A 47 -15.11 3.35 -1.50
CA PRO A 47 -16.23 3.21 -2.43
C PRO A 47 -15.88 2.67 -3.83
N VAL A 48 -14.69 2.10 -4.02
CA VAL A 48 -14.31 1.53 -5.33
C VAL A 48 -15.25 0.37 -5.68
N ALA A 49 -15.69 0.31 -6.93
CA ALA A 49 -16.59 -0.75 -7.39
C ALA A 49 -15.99 -2.15 -7.17
N HIS A 50 -16.84 -3.15 -6.93
CA HIS A 50 -16.39 -4.53 -6.78
C HIS A 50 -15.90 -5.12 -8.12
N PRO A 51 -14.91 -6.03 -8.12
CA PRO A 51 -14.19 -6.55 -6.95
C PRO A 51 -13.17 -5.55 -6.39
N THR A 52 -13.13 -5.43 -5.05
CA THR A 52 -12.12 -4.71 -4.26
C THR A 52 -12.17 -5.20 -2.80
N ARG A 53 -11.15 -4.88 -2.00
CA ARG A 53 -11.05 -5.19 -0.56
C ARG A 53 -10.17 -4.16 0.13
N ILE A 54 -10.23 -4.08 1.46
CA ILE A 54 -9.25 -3.36 2.28
C ILE A 54 -7.99 -4.24 2.41
N GLY A 55 -6.82 -3.64 2.26
CA GLY A 55 -5.54 -4.34 2.23
C GLY A 55 -4.39 -3.47 2.75
N PRO A 56 -3.14 -3.91 2.56
CA PRO A 56 -1.97 -3.14 2.99
C PRO A 56 -1.86 -1.83 2.21
N ALA A 57 -1.13 -0.87 2.77
CA ALA A 57 -0.55 0.20 1.97
C ALA A 57 0.40 -0.41 0.94
N LEU A 58 0.42 0.13 -0.29
CA LEU A 58 1.32 -0.34 -1.35
C LEU A 58 2.39 0.71 -1.62
N LEU A 59 3.64 0.26 -1.71
CA LEU A 59 4.75 1.02 -2.22
C LEU A 59 5.23 0.38 -3.53
N PHE A 60 5.15 1.15 -4.61
CA PHE A 60 5.72 0.81 -5.92
C PHE A 60 7.06 1.55 -6.02
N GLU A 61 8.16 0.81 -6.16
CA GLU A 61 9.54 1.35 -6.24
C GLU A 61 9.96 1.73 -7.66
#